data_AF-A0A8C5TZX8-F1
#
_entry.id   AF-A0A8C5TZX8-F1
#
_cell.length_a   1.000
_cell.length_b   1.000
_cell.length_c   1.000
_cell.angle_alpha   90.00
_cell.angle_beta   90.00
_cell.angle_gamma   90.00
#
_symmetry.space_group_name_H-M   'P 1'
#
loop_
_entity.id
_entity.type
_entity.pdbx_description
1 polymer ?
#
loop_
_entity_poly.entity_id
_entity_poly.type
_entity_poly.pdbx_seq_one_letter_code
_entity_poly.pdbx_strand_id
1 'polypeptide(L)'
;QLCQCSSCLSGRVEVKPNLCPTKIRRLICTTTAVQRKNVGASGPEKYTEAFIKKQIEEFNLGKRHLANMMGEDPETFTQEDIDRAIAYLFPSGLFDKQARPMMKHPTEIFPEQRKIQWGEDGRPFHFLFYTGKPSYYSLMHVSMKNICDILNRNLAGSRWLTKIELEEMLLEKLSDDDYSRFIHLLQKLVALPCTDIEEEYIQKFSKEVPVQLQKVVIDPLQFDERGVAFSTGEGKRKTARATAVIYDNGTGKITVNGIDILHYFPVLQDREQLLFPFQFLGRIGKHDMVCTVSGGGRSAQAGAIRLASAKALRSFVTEKEVEFMRQAGLLTADPRVKERKKPGQEGPRRKFTWKKR
;
A
#
# COMPACT_ATOMS: atom_id res chain seq x y z
N GLN A 1 -57.68 22.27 1.13
CA GLN A 1 -58.17 23.66 1.27
C GLN A 1 -58.68 23.83 2.69
N LEU A 2 -58.14 24.84 3.37
CA LEU A 2 -58.54 25.52 4.61
C LEU A 2 -59.83 25.08 5.32
N CYS A 3 -59.78 24.88 6.65
CA CYS A 3 -60.21 25.91 7.61
C CYS A 3 -60.07 25.47 9.08
N GLN A 4 -59.73 26.46 9.89
CA GLN A 4 -59.58 26.47 11.35
C GLN A 4 -60.95 26.53 12.07
N CYS A 5 -60.91 26.26 13.39
CA CYS A 5 -61.61 26.92 14.50
C CYS A 5 -62.11 25.87 15.51
N SER A 6 -61.52 25.72 16.70
CA SER A 6 -61.65 26.59 17.89
C SER A 6 -63.09 26.80 18.34
N SER A 7 -63.50 26.16 19.44
CA SER A 7 -64.10 26.84 20.62
C SER A 7 -64.55 25.82 21.66
N CYS A 8 -64.24 26.18 22.91
CA CYS A 8 -64.59 25.52 24.15
C CYS A 8 -66.11 25.45 24.37
N LEU A 9 -66.56 24.53 25.24
CA LEU A 9 -67.32 24.83 26.48
C LEU A 9 -67.92 23.56 27.09
N SER A 10 -67.41 23.22 28.28
CA SER A 10 -68.12 22.83 29.51
C SER A 10 -69.59 22.40 29.43
N GLY A 11 -69.92 21.31 30.12
CA GLY A 11 -71.24 21.15 30.74
C GLY A 11 -71.67 19.70 30.97
N ARG A 12 -71.51 19.20 32.21
CA ARG A 12 -72.16 17.98 32.73
C ARG A 12 -73.67 18.18 32.78
N VAL A 13 -74.47 17.18 32.39
CA VAL A 13 -75.74 16.82 33.05
C VAL A 13 -75.96 15.31 32.96
N GLU A 14 -76.62 14.78 33.98
CA GLU A 14 -76.76 13.41 34.47
C GLU A 14 -77.50 12.39 33.58
N VAL A 15 -77.23 11.13 33.92
CA VAL A 15 -77.77 9.88 33.38
C VAL A 15 -79.17 9.60 33.94
N LYS A 16 -80.07 9.01 33.12
CA LYS A 16 -80.90 7.82 33.47
C LYS A 16 -81.48 7.16 32.19
N PRO A 17 -81.84 5.87 32.22
CA PRO A 17 -81.46 4.89 31.20
C PRO A 17 -82.65 4.33 30.42
N ASN A 18 -82.40 3.70 29.26
CA ASN A 18 -83.26 2.65 28.69
C ASN A 18 -82.49 1.76 27.70
N LEU A 19 -82.89 0.49 27.66
CA LEU A 19 -82.24 -0.73 27.16
C LEU A 19 -82.00 -0.83 25.64
N CYS A 20 -80.89 -1.48 25.22
CA CYS A 20 -80.73 -2.50 24.13
C CYS A 20 -79.27 -2.60 23.58
N PRO A 21 -78.94 -3.67 22.81
CA PRO A 21 -78.08 -4.81 23.18
C PRO A 21 -76.55 -4.55 23.12
N THR A 22 -75.81 -5.21 24.01
CA THR A 22 -74.34 -5.12 24.12
C THR A 22 -73.60 -5.72 22.92
N LYS A 23 -73.14 -4.88 22.00
CA LYS A 23 -71.91 -5.17 21.23
C LYS A 23 -70.73 -5.11 22.21
N ILE A 24 -70.05 -6.24 22.44
CA ILE A 24 -68.79 -6.26 23.19
C ILE A 24 -67.73 -5.54 22.35
N ARG A 25 -67.63 -4.21 22.48
CA ARG A 25 -66.41 -3.49 22.14
C ARG A 25 -65.43 -3.74 23.28
N ARG A 26 -64.48 -4.65 23.08
CA ARG A 26 -63.30 -4.73 23.94
C ARG A 26 -62.58 -3.38 23.85
N LEU A 27 -62.73 -2.56 24.89
CA LEU A 27 -61.86 -1.41 25.12
C LEU A 27 -60.46 -1.96 25.40
N ILE A 28 -59.58 -1.92 24.40
CA ILE A 28 -58.15 -2.13 24.63
C ILE A 28 -57.67 -0.89 25.38
N CYS A 29 -57.55 -0.97 26.70
CA CYS A 29 -56.81 0.03 27.46
C CYS A 29 -55.35 -0.03 27.02
N THR A 30 -54.94 0.85 26.11
CA THR A 30 -53.52 1.05 25.83
C THR A 30 -52.93 1.87 26.97
N THR A 31 -52.29 1.20 27.92
CA THR A 31 -51.47 1.86 28.93
C THR A 31 -50.19 2.37 28.26
N THR A 32 -50.12 3.65 27.92
CA THR A 32 -48.86 4.27 27.50
C THR A 32 -48.05 4.62 28.75
N ALA A 33 -47.07 3.78 29.09
CA ALA A 33 -46.08 4.11 30.11
C ALA A 33 -44.95 4.93 29.49
N VAL A 34 -44.51 6.00 30.17
CA VAL A 34 -43.35 6.79 29.74
C VAL A 34 -42.11 5.90 29.81
N GLN A 35 -41.55 5.55 28.65
CA GLN A 35 -40.29 4.83 28.57
C GLN A 35 -39.14 5.77 28.96
N ARG A 36 -38.21 5.29 29.78
CA ARG A 36 -36.99 6.04 30.08
C ARG A 36 -36.26 6.32 28.78
N LYS A 37 -35.85 7.57 28.57
CA LYS A 37 -35.00 7.94 27.43
C LYS A 37 -33.73 7.11 27.51
N ASN A 38 -33.40 6.41 26.42
CA ASN A 38 -32.13 5.70 26.33
C ASN A 38 -31.01 6.72 26.52
N VAL A 39 -30.07 6.42 27.43
CA VAL A 39 -28.83 7.18 27.52
C VAL A 39 -28.07 6.94 26.21
N GLY A 40 -27.60 8.01 25.57
CA GLY A 40 -26.86 7.91 24.32
C GLY A 40 -25.69 6.94 24.47
N ALA A 41 -25.47 6.09 23.48
CA ALA A 41 -24.30 5.23 23.43
C ALA A 41 -23.03 6.07 23.58
N SER A 42 -21.98 5.49 24.17
CA SER A 42 -20.68 6.13 24.29
C SER A 42 -20.24 6.65 22.92
N GLY A 43 -20.01 7.96 22.84
CA GLY A 43 -19.49 8.60 21.62
C GLY A 43 -18.06 8.16 21.31
N PRO A 44 -17.46 8.71 20.23
CA PRO A 44 -16.07 8.41 19.89
C PRO A 44 -15.13 8.72 21.05
N GLU A 45 -14.13 7.87 21.26
CA GLU A 45 -13.11 8.05 22.28
C GLU A 45 -12.34 9.35 22.03
N LYS A 46 -12.29 10.22 23.05
CA LYS A 46 -11.57 11.49 23.00
C LYS A 46 -10.36 11.40 23.92
N TYR A 47 -9.20 11.81 23.43
CA TYR A 47 -7.96 11.74 24.17
C TYR A 47 -7.59 13.14 24.63
N THR A 48 -7.61 13.36 25.94
CA THR A 48 -7.18 14.63 26.51
C THR A 48 -5.65 14.73 26.51
N GLU A 49 -5.13 15.95 26.52
CA GLU A 49 -3.68 16.16 26.61
C GLU A 49 -3.09 15.51 27.88
N ALA A 50 -3.83 15.55 28.99
CA ALA A 50 -3.45 14.88 30.23
C ALA A 50 -3.38 13.35 30.08
N PHE A 51 -4.29 12.75 29.30
CA PHE A 51 -4.26 11.32 28.99
C PHE A 51 -3.01 10.96 28.19
N ILE A 52 -2.72 11.71 27.12
CA ILE A 52 -1.52 11.48 26.30
C ILE A 52 -0.25 11.62 27.13
N LYS A 53 -0.17 12.65 27.99
CA LYS A 53 0.97 12.83 28.90
C LYS A 53 1.18 11.62 29.81
N LYS A 54 0.09 11.10 30.40
CA LYS A 54 0.15 9.89 31.23
C LYS A 54 0.64 8.66 30.44
N GLN A 55 0.17 8.49 29.21
CA GLN A 55 0.62 7.40 28.33
C GLN A 55 2.11 7.51 27.98
N ILE A 56 2.65 8.73 27.84
CA ILE A 56 4.09 8.95 27.61
C ILE A 56 4.90 8.51 28.83
N GLU A 57 4.45 8.85 30.03
CA GLU A 57 5.10 8.44 31.28
C GLU A 57 5.09 6.91 31.43
N GLU A 58 3.95 6.27 31.15
CA GLU A 58 3.80 4.80 31.16
C GLU A 58 4.70 4.13 30.11
N PHE A 59 4.78 4.68 28.90
CA PHE A 59 5.67 4.19 27.85
C PHE A 59 7.15 4.27 28.25
N ASN A 60 7.59 5.40 28.82
CA ASN A 60 8.97 5.58 29.26
C ASN A 60 9.35 4.63 30.40
N LEU A 61 8.43 4.40 31.34
CA LEU A 61 8.61 3.41 32.41
C LEU A 61 8.67 1.99 31.84
N GLY A 62 7.73 1.64 30.96
CA GLY A 62 7.69 0.36 30.27
C GLY A 62 8.96 0.09 29.47
N LYS A 63 9.51 1.11 28.79
CA LYS A 63 10.75 1.02 28.02
C LYS A 63 11.93 0.59 28.90
N ARG A 64 12.05 1.20 30.10
CA ARG A 64 13.09 0.84 31.07
C ARG A 64 12.91 -0.58 31.60
N HIS A 65 11.68 -1.00 31.87
CA HIS A 65 11.39 -2.38 32.29
C HIS A 65 11.73 -3.40 31.20
N LEU A 66 11.41 -3.08 29.95
CA LEU A 66 11.72 -3.93 28.81
C LEU A 66 13.22 -4.10 28.62
N ALA A 67 13.99 -2.99 28.68
CA ALA A 67 15.45 -3.03 28.63
C ALA A 67 16.04 -3.91 29.75
N ASN A 68 15.54 -3.75 30.98
CA ASN A 68 15.96 -4.58 32.12
C ASN A 68 15.65 -6.07 31.94
N MET A 69 14.50 -6.42 31.36
CA MET A 69 14.15 -7.82 31.05
C MET A 69 15.06 -8.43 29.98
N MET A 70 15.46 -7.63 28.99
CA MET A 70 16.34 -8.06 27.90
C MET A 70 17.84 -7.98 28.26
N GLY A 71 18.19 -7.36 29.39
CA GLY A 71 19.57 -7.16 29.82
C GLY A 71 20.31 -6.07 29.02
N GLU A 72 19.57 -5.14 28.41
CA GLU A 72 20.11 -4.05 27.59
C GLU A 72 20.13 -2.72 28.39
N ASP A 73 20.95 -1.77 27.92
CA ASP A 73 21.02 -0.43 28.52
C ASP A 73 19.77 0.41 28.18
N PRO A 74 19.03 0.97 29.16
CA PRO A 74 17.78 1.69 28.90
C PRO A 74 17.91 2.96 28.05
N GLU A 75 19.06 3.63 28.10
CA GLU A 75 19.29 4.90 27.40
C GLU A 75 19.59 4.67 25.92
N THR A 76 20.35 3.61 25.61
CA THR A 76 20.70 3.22 24.23
C THR A 76 19.57 2.46 23.52
N PHE A 77 18.54 2.02 24.26
CA PHE A 77 17.45 1.19 23.74
C PHE A 77 16.61 1.91 22.68
N THR A 78 16.65 1.44 21.44
CA THR A 78 15.94 2.03 20.29
C THR A 78 14.56 1.41 20.07
N GLN A 79 13.74 1.99 19.19
CA GLN A 79 12.43 1.41 18.85
C GLN A 79 12.55 0.05 18.13
N GLU A 80 13.64 -0.18 17.38
CA GLU A 80 13.90 -1.47 16.74
C GLU A 80 14.16 -2.56 17.78
N ASP A 81 14.85 -2.22 18.86
CA ASP A 81 15.09 -3.12 19.99
C ASP A 81 13.79 -3.48 20.71
N ILE A 82 12.91 -2.49 20.91
CA ILE A 82 11.56 -2.69 21.45
C ILE A 82 10.76 -3.67 20.57
N ASP A 83 10.72 -3.43 19.26
CA ASP A 83 9.97 -4.26 18.32
C ASP A 83 10.50 -5.71 18.28
N ARG A 84 11.84 -5.88 18.33
CA ARG A 84 12.49 -7.19 18.43
C ARG A 84 12.18 -7.91 19.74
N ALA A 85 12.29 -7.20 20.87
CA ALA A 85 12.00 -7.75 22.19
C ALA A 85 10.53 -8.20 22.30
N ILE A 86 9.59 -7.40 21.79
CA ILE A 86 8.16 -7.75 21.81
C ILE A 86 7.85 -8.93 20.91
N ALA A 87 8.47 -9.00 19.73
CA ALA A 87 8.32 -10.15 18.84
C ALA A 87 8.83 -11.46 19.50
N TYR A 88 9.84 -11.36 20.37
CA TYR A 88 10.37 -12.49 21.14
C TYR A 88 9.49 -12.86 22.33
N LEU A 89 9.11 -11.89 23.17
CA LEU A 89 8.31 -12.11 24.39
C LEU A 89 6.86 -12.50 24.08
N PHE A 90 6.28 -11.91 23.03
CA PHE A 90 4.89 -12.12 22.60
C PHE A 90 4.83 -12.55 21.13
N PRO A 91 5.27 -13.77 20.80
CA PRO A 91 5.34 -14.24 19.43
C PRO A 91 3.93 -14.40 18.85
N SER A 92 3.58 -13.54 17.89
CA SER A 92 2.28 -13.57 17.20
C SER A 92 2.45 -13.99 15.75
N GLY A 93 1.74 -15.07 15.37
CA GLY A 93 1.68 -15.60 14.00
C GLY A 93 0.65 -14.91 13.10
N LEU A 94 0.05 -13.79 13.53
CA LEU A 94 -0.97 -13.08 12.75
C LEU A 94 -0.38 -12.49 11.46
N PHE A 95 -1.10 -12.66 10.35
CA PHE A 95 -0.68 -12.14 9.05
C PHE A 95 -0.71 -10.60 9.00
N ASP A 96 -1.76 -10.01 9.57
CA ASP A 96 -1.89 -8.55 9.65
C ASP A 96 -0.94 -8.00 10.71
N LYS A 97 0.03 -7.19 10.26
CA LYS A 97 1.06 -6.62 11.15
C LYS A 97 0.48 -5.65 12.18
N GLN A 98 -0.61 -4.95 11.84
CA GLN A 98 -1.29 -4.00 12.73
C GLN A 98 -2.04 -4.68 13.89
N ALA A 99 -2.38 -5.97 13.76
CA ALA A 99 -3.06 -6.73 14.81
C ALA A 99 -2.07 -7.44 15.76
N ARG A 100 -0.77 -7.32 15.52
CA ARG A 100 0.26 -7.91 16.37
C ARG A 100 0.45 -7.05 17.63
N PRO A 101 0.94 -7.63 18.73
CA PRO A 101 1.39 -6.86 19.88
C PRO A 101 2.42 -5.82 19.44
N MET A 102 2.21 -4.57 19.83
CA MET A 102 3.11 -3.47 19.53
C MET A 102 3.16 -2.51 20.72
N MET A 103 4.34 -1.97 20.98
CA MET A 103 4.56 -0.91 21.96
C MET A 103 5.32 0.20 21.26
N LYS A 104 4.64 1.31 21.02
CA LYS A 104 5.20 2.47 20.33
C LYS A 104 4.95 3.73 21.15
N HIS A 105 5.60 4.80 20.75
CA HIS A 105 5.34 6.10 21.35
C HIS A 105 3.87 6.52 21.15
N PRO A 106 3.18 7.10 22.15
CA PRO A 106 1.75 7.42 22.07
C PRO A 106 1.36 8.30 20.88
N THR A 107 2.25 9.18 20.39
CA THR A 107 2.00 10.03 19.22
C THR A 107 1.85 9.24 17.91
N GLU A 108 2.41 8.03 17.83
CA GLU A 108 2.27 7.16 16.65
C GLU A 108 1.05 6.24 16.74
N ILE A 109 0.54 6.00 17.95
CA ILE A 109 -0.59 5.11 18.22
C ILE A 109 -1.90 5.89 18.13
N PHE A 110 -1.98 7.01 18.84
CA PHE A 110 -3.19 7.81 18.92
C PHE A 110 -3.21 8.82 17.77
N PRO A 111 -4.36 8.98 17.10
CA PRO A 111 -4.48 9.97 16.04
C PRO A 111 -4.37 11.39 16.62
N GLU A 112 -3.70 12.27 15.88
CA GLU A 112 -3.62 13.68 16.26
C GLU A 112 -5.03 14.31 16.30
N GLN A 113 -5.29 15.05 17.37
CA GLN A 113 -6.57 15.72 17.59
C GLN A 113 -6.39 17.24 17.52
N ARG A 114 -7.40 17.92 16.97
CA ARG A 114 -7.43 19.38 17.01
C ARG A 114 -7.53 19.85 18.45
N LYS A 115 -6.67 20.80 18.81
CA LYS A 115 -6.73 21.50 20.09
C LYS A 115 -8.02 22.30 20.20
N ILE A 116 -8.35 22.67 21.43
CA ILE A 116 -9.48 23.58 21.71
C ILE A 116 -9.27 24.87 20.90
N GLN A 117 -10.31 25.31 20.20
CA GLN A 117 -10.23 26.39 19.20
C GLN A 117 -10.65 27.77 19.75
N TRP A 118 -11.06 27.84 21.02
CA TRP A 118 -11.50 29.06 21.71
C TRP A 118 -11.00 29.08 23.15
N GLY A 119 -10.89 30.27 23.73
CA GLY A 119 -10.54 30.45 25.13
C GLY A 119 -11.71 30.25 26.08
N GLU A 120 -11.46 30.45 27.37
CA GLU A 120 -12.53 30.47 28.40
C GLU A 120 -13.55 31.59 28.16
N ASP A 121 -13.13 32.66 27.47
CA ASP A 121 -13.95 33.77 27.00
C ASP A 121 -14.92 33.38 25.86
N GLY A 122 -14.76 32.18 25.29
CA GLY A 122 -15.54 31.69 24.17
C GLY A 122 -15.18 32.31 22.82
N ARG A 123 -14.11 33.14 22.75
CA ARG A 123 -13.65 33.75 21.49
C ARG A 123 -12.78 32.77 20.70
N PRO A 124 -13.10 32.47 19.43
CA PRO A 124 -12.23 31.63 18.60
C PRO A 124 -10.86 32.26 18.34
N PHE A 125 -9.80 31.43 18.36
CA PHE A 125 -8.43 31.88 18.13
C PHE A 125 -8.17 32.27 16.66
N HIS A 126 -8.80 31.56 15.72
CA HIS A 126 -8.61 31.77 14.29
C HIS A 126 -9.77 32.56 13.67
N PHE A 127 -9.46 33.56 12.83
CA PHE A 127 -10.47 34.43 12.22
C PHE A 127 -11.41 33.69 11.26
N LEU A 128 -10.92 32.67 10.53
CA LEU A 128 -11.74 31.80 9.65
C LEU A 128 -12.45 30.65 10.39
N PHE A 129 -12.53 30.67 11.71
CA PHE A 129 -13.16 29.59 12.48
C PHE A 129 -14.59 29.26 11.99
N TYR A 130 -15.40 30.29 11.72
CA TYR A 130 -16.80 30.13 11.31
C TYR A 130 -17.00 29.57 9.89
N THR A 131 -15.92 29.35 9.13
CA THR A 131 -15.99 28.64 7.84
C THR A 131 -16.16 27.13 8.00
N GLY A 132 -15.95 26.59 9.21
CA GLY A 132 -15.97 25.16 9.52
C GLY A 132 -14.68 24.41 9.14
N LYS A 133 -13.86 24.97 8.24
CA LYS A 133 -12.55 24.45 7.82
C LYS A 133 -11.46 25.55 7.90
N PRO A 134 -11.17 26.07 9.11
CA PRO A 134 -10.23 27.17 9.28
C PRO A 134 -8.85 26.89 8.72
N SER A 135 -8.31 25.67 8.88
CA SER A 135 -6.96 25.33 8.42
C SER A 135 -6.88 25.34 6.89
N TYR A 136 -7.84 24.72 6.21
CA TYR A 136 -7.90 24.70 4.74
C TYR A 136 -8.06 26.09 4.13
N TYR A 137 -8.99 26.92 4.61
CA TYR A 137 -9.18 28.24 4.02
C TYR A 137 -8.05 29.22 4.37
N SER A 138 -7.38 29.04 5.52
CA SER A 138 -6.18 29.79 5.86
C SER A 138 -5.04 29.48 4.88
N LEU A 139 -4.83 28.20 4.58
CA LEU A 139 -3.88 27.74 3.57
C LEU A 139 -4.21 28.32 2.18
N MET A 140 -5.47 28.26 1.77
CA MET A 140 -5.92 28.85 0.50
C MET A 140 -5.70 30.36 0.45
N HIS A 141 -5.96 31.08 1.54
CA HIS A 141 -5.76 32.53 1.63
C HIS A 141 -4.27 32.89 1.52
N VAL A 142 -3.39 32.17 2.22
CA VAL A 142 -1.93 32.35 2.13
C VAL A 142 -1.44 32.03 0.72
N SER A 143 -1.86 30.89 0.14
CA SER A 143 -1.51 30.51 -1.22
C SER A 143 -1.91 31.58 -2.24
N MET A 144 -3.11 32.16 -2.12
CA MET A 144 -3.60 33.19 -3.02
C MET A 144 -2.80 34.49 -2.93
N LYS A 145 -2.33 34.85 -1.73
CA LYS A 145 -1.52 36.06 -1.51
C LYS A 145 -0.17 36.01 -2.25
N ASN A 146 0.35 34.82 -2.50
CA ASN A 146 1.64 34.60 -3.16
C ASN A 146 1.52 34.54 -4.71
N ILE A 147 0.34 34.74 -5.31
CA ILE A 147 0.14 34.68 -6.78
C ILE A 147 0.44 36.04 -7.43
N CYS A 148 1.70 36.50 -7.43
CA CYS A 148 2.10 37.72 -8.15
C CYS A 148 3.28 37.50 -9.13
N ASP A 149 2.96 37.69 -10.42
CA ASP A 149 3.79 37.77 -11.66
C ASP A 149 4.66 36.58 -12.07
N ILE A 150 5.23 36.58 -13.30
CA ILE A 150 5.23 35.48 -14.33
C ILE A 150 6.61 34.82 -14.66
N LEU A 151 6.66 33.47 -14.80
CA LEU A 151 7.40 32.62 -15.79
C LEU A 151 7.77 31.21 -15.24
N ASN A 152 7.69 30.20 -16.11
CA ASN A 152 7.63 28.73 -15.85
C ASN A 152 8.93 28.02 -15.37
N ARG A 153 8.77 26.98 -14.52
CA ARG A 153 9.76 25.92 -14.27
C ARG A 153 9.17 24.51 -14.41
N ASN A 154 10.04 23.52 -14.70
CA ASN A 154 9.68 22.10 -14.74
C ASN A 154 10.11 21.40 -13.44
N LEU A 155 9.17 20.86 -12.67
CA LEU A 155 9.45 19.92 -11.58
C LEU A 155 9.46 18.48 -12.12
N ALA A 156 10.62 18.00 -12.57
CA ALA A 156 10.79 16.58 -12.86
C ALA A 156 11.24 15.84 -11.59
N GLY A 157 10.44 14.89 -11.09
CA GLY A 157 10.84 13.99 -9.98
C GLY A 157 10.09 14.17 -8.65
N SER A 158 9.23 15.18 -8.53
CA SER A 158 8.36 15.36 -7.35
C SER A 158 6.90 15.07 -7.67
N ARG A 159 6.16 14.63 -6.64
CA ARG A 159 4.69 14.53 -6.67
C ARG A 159 4.09 15.48 -5.65
N TRP A 160 2.87 15.93 -5.90
CA TRP A 160 2.08 16.64 -4.90
C TRP A 160 1.65 15.69 -3.76
N LEU A 161 1.37 16.25 -2.59
CA LEU A 161 0.70 15.54 -1.50
C LEU A 161 -0.61 14.94 -1.98
N THR A 162 -0.89 13.71 -1.56
CA THR A 162 -2.20 13.09 -1.74
C THR A 162 -3.24 13.71 -0.82
N LYS A 163 -4.53 13.51 -1.12
CA LYS A 163 -5.62 14.00 -0.27
C LYS A 163 -5.47 13.56 1.20
N ILE A 164 -5.14 12.30 1.43
CA ILE A 164 -4.99 11.74 2.79
C ILE A 164 -3.86 12.44 3.55
N GLU A 165 -2.72 12.63 2.89
CA GLU A 165 -1.57 13.34 3.49
C GLU A 165 -1.90 14.81 3.79
N LEU A 166 -2.73 15.45 2.95
CA LEU A 166 -3.18 16.83 3.17
C LEU A 166 -4.19 16.93 4.32
N GLU A 167 -5.11 15.97 4.45
CA GLU A 167 -6.06 15.88 5.56
C GLU A 167 -5.34 15.65 6.90
N GLU A 168 -4.31 14.82 6.89
CA GLU A 168 -3.45 14.57 8.05
C GLU A 168 -2.70 15.84 8.48
N MET A 169 -2.08 16.54 7.52
CA MET A 169 -1.37 17.79 7.80
C MET A 169 -2.30 18.91 8.33
N LEU A 170 -3.55 18.99 7.87
CA LEU A 170 -4.51 20.02 8.30
C LEU A 170 -5.38 19.60 9.51
N LEU A 171 -5.41 18.30 9.84
CA LEU A 171 -6.33 17.68 10.79
C LEU A 171 -7.82 17.99 10.47
N GLU A 172 -8.14 18.12 9.18
CA GLU A 172 -9.46 18.48 8.65
C GLU A 172 -9.87 17.54 7.53
N LYS A 173 -11.17 17.19 7.50
CA LYS A 173 -11.73 16.39 6.40
C LYS A 173 -11.93 17.27 5.17
N LEU A 174 -11.47 16.81 4.02
CA LEU A 174 -11.55 17.53 2.75
C LEU A 174 -12.47 16.81 1.77
N SER A 175 -13.17 17.59 0.93
CA SER A 175 -13.81 17.05 -0.26
C SER A 175 -12.77 16.84 -1.36
N ASP A 176 -13.07 15.97 -2.33
CA ASP A 176 -12.22 15.81 -3.52
C ASP A 176 -12.16 17.13 -4.33
N ASP A 177 -13.25 17.90 -4.33
CA ASP A 177 -13.29 19.24 -4.95
C ASP A 177 -12.44 20.28 -4.23
N ASP A 178 -12.32 20.18 -2.90
CA ASP A 178 -11.46 21.07 -2.12
C ASP A 178 -9.99 20.81 -2.45
N TYR A 179 -9.64 19.52 -2.55
CA TYR A 179 -8.31 19.08 -2.92
C TYR A 179 -7.96 19.50 -4.35
N SER A 180 -8.84 19.29 -5.33
CA SER A 180 -8.59 19.69 -6.72
C SER A 180 -8.40 21.20 -6.86
N ARG A 181 -9.22 22.01 -6.18
CA ARG A 181 -9.04 23.48 -6.12
C ARG A 181 -7.68 23.87 -5.58
N PHE A 182 -7.22 23.23 -4.52
CA PHE A 182 -5.92 23.51 -3.92
C PHE A 182 -4.77 23.14 -4.86
N ILE A 183 -4.82 21.95 -5.48
CA ILE A 183 -3.81 21.54 -6.46
C ILE A 183 -3.78 22.50 -7.65
N HIS A 184 -4.93 22.96 -8.13
CA HIS A 184 -4.98 23.97 -9.19
C HIS A 184 -4.33 25.30 -8.77
N LEU A 185 -4.47 25.72 -7.51
CA LEU A 185 -3.73 26.89 -7.02
C LEU A 185 -2.22 26.65 -6.96
N LEU A 186 -1.79 25.49 -6.47
CA LEU A 186 -0.36 25.14 -6.44
C LEU A 186 0.26 25.05 -7.85
N GLN A 187 -0.47 24.48 -8.81
CA GLN A 187 -0.05 24.45 -10.22
C GLN A 187 0.07 25.86 -10.80
N LYS A 188 -0.86 26.76 -10.44
CA LYS A 188 -0.77 28.17 -10.80
C LYS A 188 0.46 28.83 -10.17
N LEU A 189 0.75 28.57 -8.90
CA LEU A 189 1.95 29.10 -8.21
C LEU A 189 3.24 28.63 -8.89
N VAL A 190 3.35 27.36 -9.27
CA VAL A 190 4.54 26.83 -9.98
C VAL A 190 4.73 27.44 -11.37
N ALA A 191 3.66 27.90 -12.02
CA ALA A 191 3.75 28.57 -13.32
C ALA A 191 4.32 30.01 -13.21
N LEU A 192 4.37 30.56 -12.00
CA LEU A 192 4.96 31.85 -11.66
C LEU A 192 6.45 31.68 -11.29
N PRO A 193 7.29 32.72 -11.44
CA PRO A 193 8.68 32.72 -11.06
C PRO A 193 8.70 32.82 -9.54
N CYS A 194 8.78 31.67 -8.89
CA CYS A 194 8.79 31.60 -7.45
C CYS A 194 10.06 32.28 -6.91
N THR A 195 9.88 33.17 -5.94
CA THR A 195 10.96 33.61 -5.05
C THR A 195 11.36 32.45 -4.13
N ASP A 196 12.56 32.48 -3.53
CA ASP A 196 13.05 31.39 -2.67
C ASP A 196 12.06 31.00 -1.54
N ILE A 197 11.31 31.98 -1.03
CA ILE A 197 10.28 31.80 0.01
C ILE A 197 9.10 30.94 -0.50
N GLU A 198 8.72 31.10 -1.77
CA GLU A 198 7.63 30.36 -2.40
C GLU A 198 8.08 28.95 -2.78
N GLU A 199 9.37 28.75 -3.08
CA GLU A 199 9.94 27.42 -3.28
C GLU A 199 9.90 26.60 -1.98
N GLU A 200 10.28 27.18 -0.84
CA GLU A 200 10.13 26.53 0.48
C GLU A 200 8.66 26.22 0.80
N TYR A 201 7.75 27.12 0.41
CA TYR A 201 6.31 26.91 0.58
C TYR A 201 5.80 25.75 -0.27
N ILE A 202 6.20 25.68 -1.55
CA ILE A 202 5.83 24.61 -2.48
C ILE A 202 6.45 23.28 -2.05
N GLN A 203 7.67 23.31 -1.52
CA GLN A 203 8.37 22.12 -1.03
C GLN A 203 7.61 21.44 0.11
N LYS A 204 6.94 22.21 0.99
CA LYS A 204 6.06 21.65 2.04
C LYS A 204 4.93 20.78 1.49
N PHE A 205 4.45 21.06 0.27
CA PHE A 205 3.35 20.33 -0.37
C PHE A 205 3.80 19.34 -1.45
N SER A 206 5.11 19.17 -1.64
CA SER A 206 5.66 18.22 -2.58
C SER A 206 6.46 17.14 -1.84
N LYS A 207 6.43 15.93 -2.40
CA LYS A 207 7.25 14.81 -1.93
C LYS A 207 8.10 14.34 -3.10
N GLU A 208 9.37 14.11 -2.84
CA GLU A 208 10.26 13.49 -3.81
C GLU A 208 9.81 12.06 -4.07
N VAL A 209 9.69 11.70 -5.35
CA VAL A 209 9.42 10.31 -5.73
C VAL A 209 10.75 9.67 -6.05
N PRO A 210 11.22 8.68 -5.26
CA PRO A 210 12.42 7.96 -5.63
C PRO A 210 12.16 7.20 -6.92
N VAL A 211 12.66 7.72 -8.04
CA VAL A 211 12.64 7.01 -9.31
C VAL A 211 13.70 5.93 -9.24
N GLN A 212 13.29 4.72 -8.86
CA GLN A 212 14.13 3.55 -8.97
C GLN A 212 14.36 3.26 -10.45
N LEU A 213 15.47 3.78 -11.00
CA LEU A 213 15.94 3.34 -12.31
C LEU A 213 16.12 1.83 -12.24
N GLN A 214 15.42 1.11 -13.12
CA GLN A 214 15.56 -0.35 -13.25
C GLN A 214 16.89 -0.70 -13.91
N LYS A 215 18.02 -0.20 -13.39
CA LYS A 215 19.33 -0.64 -13.84
C LYS A 215 19.48 -2.10 -13.42
N VAL A 216 19.57 -2.98 -14.41
CA VAL A 216 19.81 -4.39 -14.17
C VAL A 216 21.17 -4.52 -13.46
N VAL A 217 21.19 -5.12 -12.28
CA VAL A 217 22.42 -5.40 -11.54
C VAL A 217 23.26 -6.37 -12.37
N ILE A 218 24.48 -5.98 -12.74
CA ILE A 218 25.42 -6.82 -13.47
C ILE A 218 26.31 -7.50 -12.43
N ASP A 219 26.24 -8.82 -12.36
CA ASP A 219 27.08 -9.60 -11.45
C ASP A 219 28.54 -9.58 -11.96
N PRO A 220 29.54 -9.41 -11.09
CA PRO A 220 30.94 -9.42 -11.49
C PRO A 220 31.34 -10.79 -12.04
N LEU A 221 32.23 -10.79 -13.03
CA LEU A 221 32.79 -12.01 -13.62
C LEU A 221 33.63 -12.76 -12.59
N GLN A 222 33.45 -14.08 -12.55
CA GLN A 222 34.25 -14.99 -11.75
C GLN A 222 35.29 -15.68 -12.65
N PHE A 223 36.35 -16.24 -12.06
CA PHE A 223 37.40 -16.93 -12.82
C PHE A 223 37.59 -18.35 -12.28
N ASP A 224 37.64 -19.32 -13.18
CA ASP A 224 37.96 -20.71 -12.87
C ASP A 224 39.45 -20.87 -12.49
N GLU A 225 39.82 -22.04 -11.97
CA GLU A 225 41.23 -22.45 -11.75
C GLU A 225 42.09 -22.36 -13.03
N ARG A 226 41.45 -22.48 -14.21
CA ARG A 226 42.08 -22.37 -15.54
C ARG A 226 42.21 -20.92 -16.02
N GLY A 227 41.77 -19.94 -15.23
CA GLY A 227 41.77 -18.52 -15.59
C GLY A 227 40.67 -18.10 -16.59
N VAL A 228 39.70 -18.98 -16.88
CA VAL A 228 38.59 -18.67 -17.78
C VAL A 228 37.53 -17.88 -17.03
N ALA A 229 37.13 -16.74 -17.58
CA ALA A 229 36.05 -15.94 -17.03
C ALA A 229 34.71 -16.66 -17.21
N PHE A 230 33.91 -16.73 -16.15
CA PHE A 230 32.57 -17.30 -16.18
C PHE A 230 31.57 -16.44 -15.40
N SER A 231 30.29 -16.60 -15.73
CA SER A 231 29.20 -16.01 -14.99
C SER A 231 28.13 -17.06 -14.70
N THR A 232 27.46 -16.90 -13.56
CA THR A 232 26.39 -17.80 -13.13
C THR A 232 25.06 -17.06 -13.13
N GLY A 233 24.03 -17.67 -13.69
CA GLY A 233 22.68 -17.13 -13.74
C GLY A 233 21.65 -18.13 -13.26
N GLU A 234 20.66 -17.65 -12.51
CA GLU A 234 19.54 -18.47 -12.03
C GLU A 234 18.22 -18.11 -12.73
N GLY A 235 17.50 -19.13 -13.17
CA GLY A 235 16.23 -19.05 -13.86
C GLY A 235 15.14 -19.89 -13.22
N LYS A 236 13.91 -19.38 -13.22
CA LYS A 236 12.73 -20.11 -12.76
C LYS A 236 11.60 -19.93 -13.76
N ARG A 237 10.93 -21.04 -14.11
CA ARG A 237 9.70 -21.02 -14.92
C ARG A 237 8.76 -22.11 -14.44
N LYS A 238 7.55 -21.70 -14.04
CA LYS A 238 6.58 -22.59 -13.37
C LYS A 238 7.24 -23.26 -12.15
N THR A 239 7.35 -24.58 -12.17
CA THR A 239 8.01 -25.40 -11.13
C THR A 239 9.45 -25.77 -11.47
N ALA A 240 9.94 -25.45 -12.67
CA ALA A 240 11.32 -25.71 -13.07
C ALA A 240 12.26 -24.62 -12.53
N ARG A 241 13.42 -25.04 -12.02
CA ARG A 241 14.54 -24.19 -11.60
C ARG A 241 15.79 -24.61 -12.36
N ALA A 242 16.53 -23.63 -12.86
CA ALA A 242 17.74 -23.85 -13.63
C ALA A 242 18.85 -22.92 -13.14
N THR A 243 20.07 -23.45 -13.10
CA THR A 243 21.30 -22.69 -12.90
C THR A 243 22.15 -22.88 -14.14
N ALA A 244 22.59 -21.79 -14.75
CA ALA A 244 23.43 -21.81 -15.95
C ALA A 244 24.76 -21.12 -15.64
N VAL A 245 25.85 -21.82 -15.92
CA VAL A 245 27.21 -21.30 -15.89
C VAL A 245 27.64 -21.09 -17.34
N ILE A 246 28.04 -19.88 -17.69
CA ILE A 246 28.50 -19.51 -19.02
C ILE A 246 29.98 -19.16 -18.95
N TYR A 247 30.78 -19.82 -19.77
CA TYR A 247 32.21 -19.59 -19.91
C TYR A 247 32.48 -18.70 -21.12
N ASP A 248 33.44 -17.79 -20.96
CA ASP A 248 33.95 -16.97 -22.06
C ASP A 248 34.87 -17.77 -23.00
N ASN A 249 34.98 -17.33 -24.26
CA ASN A 249 35.82 -17.94 -25.30
C ASN A 249 35.59 -19.46 -25.50
N GLY A 250 34.32 -19.86 -25.59
CA GLY A 250 33.91 -21.24 -25.82
C GLY A 250 33.76 -21.62 -27.30
N THR A 251 33.41 -22.88 -27.53
CA THR A 251 33.10 -23.46 -28.85
C THR A 251 31.60 -23.45 -29.19
N GLY A 252 30.74 -23.02 -28.27
CA GLY A 252 29.28 -23.11 -28.40
C GLY A 252 28.70 -24.40 -27.83
N LYS A 253 29.47 -25.14 -27.03
CA LYS A 253 29.03 -26.42 -26.45
C LYS A 253 28.04 -26.15 -25.32
N ILE A 254 26.84 -26.70 -25.44
CA ILE A 254 25.78 -26.56 -24.44
C ILE A 254 25.50 -27.92 -23.81
N THR A 255 25.74 -28.03 -22.50
CA THR A 255 25.46 -29.24 -21.72
C THR A 255 24.36 -28.98 -20.69
N VAL A 256 23.39 -29.89 -20.61
CA VAL A 256 22.24 -29.87 -19.69
C VAL A 256 22.30 -31.11 -18.82
N ASN A 257 22.50 -30.96 -17.51
CA ASN A 257 22.65 -32.08 -16.55
C ASN A 257 23.72 -33.11 -16.98
N GLY A 258 24.84 -32.64 -17.56
CA GLY A 258 25.93 -33.50 -18.06
C GLY A 258 25.65 -34.18 -19.41
N ILE A 259 24.49 -33.94 -20.01
CA ILE A 259 24.08 -34.48 -21.31
C ILE A 259 24.11 -33.36 -22.36
N ASP A 260 24.40 -33.67 -23.62
CA ASP A 260 24.37 -32.68 -24.71
C ASP A 260 22.94 -32.18 -24.99
N ILE A 261 22.80 -30.92 -25.41
CA ILE A 261 21.51 -30.25 -25.66
C ILE A 261 20.62 -31.02 -26.64
N LEU A 262 21.22 -31.63 -27.68
CA LEU A 262 20.47 -32.37 -28.69
C LEU A 262 19.77 -33.60 -28.11
N HIS A 263 20.42 -34.27 -27.17
CA HIS A 263 19.91 -35.47 -26.53
C HIS A 263 18.92 -35.13 -25.41
N TYR A 264 19.19 -34.08 -24.63
CA TYR A 264 18.31 -33.67 -23.54
C TYR A 264 16.99 -33.07 -24.04
N PHE A 265 17.05 -32.19 -25.05
CA PHE A 265 15.88 -31.60 -25.68
C PHE A 265 15.72 -32.13 -27.10
N PRO A 266 14.96 -33.22 -27.33
CA PRO A 266 14.74 -33.74 -28.68
C PRO A 266 13.90 -32.81 -29.56
N VAL A 267 13.05 -31.97 -28.94
CA VAL A 267 12.13 -31.08 -29.65
C VAL A 267 12.78 -29.75 -30.00
N LEU A 268 12.64 -29.35 -31.27
CA LEU A 268 13.24 -28.13 -31.81
C LEU A 268 12.83 -26.87 -31.04
N GLN A 269 11.55 -26.73 -30.70
CA GLN A 269 11.00 -25.58 -29.97
C GLN A 269 11.77 -25.30 -28.67
N ASP A 270 12.18 -26.34 -27.95
CA ASP A 270 12.92 -26.16 -26.70
C ASP A 270 14.34 -25.68 -26.97
N ARG A 271 15.00 -26.20 -28.01
CA ARG A 271 16.33 -25.76 -28.44
C ARG A 271 16.34 -24.30 -28.88
N GLU A 272 15.32 -23.87 -29.64
CA GLU A 272 15.16 -22.47 -30.05
C GLU A 272 15.07 -21.53 -28.84
N GLN A 273 14.33 -21.93 -27.79
CA GLN A 273 14.25 -21.13 -26.57
C GLN A 273 15.59 -21.00 -25.86
N LEU A 274 16.42 -22.05 -25.82
CA LEU A 274 17.76 -21.98 -25.23
C LEU A 274 18.71 -21.10 -26.05
N LEU A 275 18.62 -21.15 -27.38
CA LEU A 275 19.50 -20.42 -28.30
C LEU A 275 19.15 -18.94 -28.43
N PHE A 276 17.88 -18.57 -28.19
CA PHE A 276 17.37 -17.21 -28.40
C PHE A 276 18.22 -16.10 -27.73
N PRO A 277 18.69 -16.21 -26.48
CA PRO A 277 19.56 -15.18 -25.88
C PRO A 277 20.89 -14.99 -26.60
N PHE A 278 21.51 -16.08 -27.07
CA PHE A 278 22.77 -16.03 -27.82
C PHE A 278 22.57 -15.48 -29.24
N GLN A 279 21.45 -15.84 -29.87
CA GLN A 279 21.07 -15.31 -31.17
C GLN A 279 20.78 -13.81 -31.11
N PHE A 280 20.04 -13.36 -30.09
CA PHE A 280 19.68 -11.97 -29.90
C PHE A 280 20.91 -11.06 -29.77
N LEU A 281 21.97 -11.56 -29.12
CA LEU A 281 23.24 -10.85 -28.94
C LEU A 281 24.24 -11.04 -30.08
N GLY A 282 23.95 -11.88 -31.09
CA GLY A 282 24.92 -12.21 -32.15
C GLY A 282 26.17 -12.95 -31.64
N ARG A 283 26.00 -13.80 -30.61
CA ARG A 283 27.09 -14.52 -29.91
C ARG A 283 26.94 -16.04 -29.94
N ILE A 284 26.26 -16.55 -30.96
CA ILE A 284 26.17 -18.00 -31.20
C ILE A 284 27.59 -18.53 -31.43
N GLY A 285 27.97 -19.59 -30.72
CA GLY A 285 29.27 -20.26 -30.88
C GLY A 285 30.44 -19.58 -30.15
N LYS A 286 30.23 -18.52 -29.37
CA LYS A 286 31.29 -17.80 -28.64
C LYS A 286 31.44 -18.22 -27.18
N HIS A 287 30.43 -18.86 -26.62
CA HIS A 287 30.34 -19.20 -25.20
C HIS A 287 30.00 -20.67 -25.03
N ASP A 288 30.61 -21.31 -24.04
CA ASP A 288 30.22 -22.65 -23.60
C ASP A 288 29.29 -22.53 -22.39
N MET A 289 28.23 -23.34 -22.37
CA MET A 289 27.23 -23.31 -21.31
C MET A 289 27.12 -24.67 -20.64
N VAL A 290 27.25 -24.67 -19.32
CA VAL A 290 26.94 -25.81 -18.46
C VAL A 290 25.74 -25.44 -17.62
N CYS A 291 24.64 -26.16 -17.78
CA CYS A 291 23.42 -25.88 -17.01
C CYS A 291 22.93 -27.11 -16.24
N THR A 292 22.44 -26.84 -15.04
CA THR A 292 21.77 -27.81 -14.18
C THR A 292 20.32 -27.39 -14.04
N VAL A 293 19.40 -28.32 -14.31
CA VAL A 293 17.95 -28.06 -14.28
C VAL A 293 17.22 -29.15 -13.52
N SER A 294 16.28 -28.74 -12.67
CA SER A 294 15.46 -29.63 -11.86
C SER A 294 13.99 -29.21 -11.83
N GLY A 295 13.11 -30.20 -11.72
CA GLY A 295 11.66 -30.02 -11.64
C GLY A 295 11.00 -29.60 -12.96
N GLY A 296 9.67 -29.41 -12.89
CA GLY A 296 8.86 -29.01 -14.03
C GLY A 296 8.75 -30.07 -15.13
N GLY A 297 8.58 -29.60 -16.37
CA GLY A 297 8.56 -30.45 -17.57
C GLY A 297 9.33 -29.77 -18.69
N ARG A 298 9.48 -30.47 -19.82
CA ARG A 298 10.36 -30.09 -20.95
C ARG A 298 10.37 -28.60 -21.30
N SER A 299 9.23 -28.01 -21.66
CA SER A 299 9.14 -26.59 -22.05
C SER A 299 9.27 -25.60 -20.88
N ALA A 300 9.00 -26.05 -19.65
CA ALA A 300 9.26 -25.24 -18.46
C ALA A 300 10.77 -25.18 -18.17
N GLN A 301 11.47 -26.31 -18.32
CA GLN A 301 12.91 -26.40 -18.17
C GLN A 301 13.63 -25.56 -19.23
N ALA A 302 13.25 -25.67 -20.50
CA ALA A 302 13.83 -24.86 -21.58
C ALA A 302 13.72 -23.36 -21.32
N GLY A 303 12.53 -22.88 -20.91
CA GLY A 303 12.35 -21.46 -20.60
C GLY A 303 12.99 -21.03 -19.27
N ALA A 304 13.21 -21.94 -18.31
CA ALA A 304 14.00 -21.65 -17.10
C ALA A 304 15.48 -21.48 -17.46
N ILE A 305 16.03 -22.37 -18.30
CA ILE A 305 17.41 -22.28 -18.81
C ILE A 305 17.59 -21.00 -19.64
N ARG A 306 16.64 -20.65 -20.50
CA ARG A 306 16.67 -19.39 -21.27
C ARG A 306 16.82 -18.15 -20.37
N LEU A 307 16.08 -18.11 -19.25
CA LEU A 307 16.23 -17.01 -18.30
C LEU A 307 17.59 -17.06 -17.61
N ALA A 308 18.02 -18.24 -17.15
CA ALA A 308 19.31 -18.42 -16.51
C ALA A 308 20.47 -17.99 -17.44
N SER A 309 20.45 -18.41 -18.70
CA SER A 309 21.45 -18.04 -19.70
C SER A 309 21.43 -16.56 -20.04
N ALA A 310 20.24 -15.97 -20.22
CA ALA A 310 20.13 -14.52 -20.42
C ALA A 310 20.66 -13.72 -19.22
N LYS A 311 20.44 -14.20 -17.98
CA LYS A 311 21.00 -13.54 -16.80
C LYS A 311 22.51 -13.67 -16.74
N ALA A 312 23.07 -14.85 -17.00
CA ALA A 312 24.52 -15.06 -17.04
C ALA A 312 25.19 -14.22 -18.15
N LEU A 313 24.59 -14.14 -19.33
CA LEU A 313 25.13 -13.36 -20.45
C LEU A 313 25.29 -11.86 -20.16
N ARG A 314 24.54 -11.30 -19.19
CA ARG A 314 24.60 -9.87 -18.83
C ARG A 314 26.03 -9.39 -18.49
N SER A 315 26.85 -10.27 -17.93
CA SER A 315 28.20 -9.93 -17.47
C SER A 315 29.22 -9.83 -18.61
N PHE A 316 28.88 -10.34 -19.81
CA PHE A 316 29.74 -10.33 -20.99
C PHE A 316 29.35 -9.28 -22.05
N VAL A 317 28.31 -8.49 -21.77
CA VAL A 317 27.70 -7.55 -22.72
C VAL A 317 27.72 -6.12 -22.19
N THR A 318 27.52 -5.17 -23.09
CA THR A 318 27.45 -3.74 -22.75
C THR A 318 26.12 -3.37 -22.07
N GLU A 319 26.09 -2.30 -21.28
CA GLU A 319 24.87 -1.86 -20.59
C GLU A 319 23.69 -1.59 -21.55
N LYS A 320 23.98 -1.13 -22.79
CA LYS A 320 22.97 -0.91 -23.83
C LYS A 320 22.33 -2.20 -24.31
N GLU A 321 23.12 -3.25 -24.51
CA GLU A 321 22.63 -4.57 -24.90
C GLU A 321 21.79 -5.19 -23.78
N VAL A 322 22.16 -4.99 -22.51
CA VAL A 322 21.37 -5.43 -21.36
C VAL A 322 19.98 -4.78 -21.38
N GLU A 323 19.89 -3.49 -21.69
CA GLU A 323 18.61 -2.79 -21.81
C GLU A 323 17.76 -3.34 -22.98
N PHE A 324 18.38 -3.66 -24.12
CA PHE A 324 17.67 -4.34 -25.21
C PHE A 324 17.18 -5.74 -24.82
N MET A 325 17.96 -6.51 -24.06
CA MET A 325 17.52 -7.80 -23.52
C MET A 325 16.34 -7.64 -22.54
N ARG A 326 16.35 -6.56 -21.73
CA ARG A 326 15.24 -6.23 -20.82
C ARG A 326 13.96 -5.94 -21.62
N GLN A 327 14.06 -5.09 -22.64
CA GLN A 327 12.95 -4.73 -23.52
C GLN A 327 12.41 -5.92 -24.32
N ALA A 328 13.29 -6.83 -24.76
CA ALA A 328 12.92 -8.08 -25.42
C ALA A 328 12.29 -9.13 -24.46
N GLY A 329 12.22 -8.86 -23.16
CA GLY A 329 11.63 -9.76 -22.16
C GLY A 329 12.49 -10.97 -21.81
N LEU A 330 13.79 -10.96 -22.13
CA LEU A 330 14.73 -12.05 -21.82
C LEU A 330 15.10 -12.11 -20.34
N LEU A 331 15.16 -10.95 -19.68
CA LEU A 331 15.56 -10.81 -18.28
C LEU A 331 14.38 -10.87 -17.30
N THR A 332 13.15 -10.92 -17.81
CA THR A 332 11.92 -10.93 -16.99
C THR A 332 11.48 -12.36 -16.70
N ALA A 333 11.27 -12.69 -15.43
CA ALA A 333 10.71 -13.97 -15.04
C ALA A 333 9.22 -14.04 -15.43
N ASP A 334 8.79 -15.14 -16.07
CA ASP A 334 7.40 -15.34 -16.46
C ASP A 334 6.53 -15.65 -15.22
N PRO A 335 5.63 -14.75 -14.78
CA PRO A 335 4.85 -14.94 -13.56
C PRO A 335 3.70 -15.94 -13.75
N ARG A 336 3.45 -16.43 -14.98
CA ARG A 336 2.31 -17.32 -15.27
C ARG A 336 2.52 -18.69 -14.64
N VAL A 337 1.72 -18.98 -13.61
CA VAL A 337 1.69 -20.25 -12.88
C VAL A 337 0.31 -20.91 -12.98
N LYS A 338 0.26 -22.23 -12.75
CA LYS A 338 -1.02 -22.96 -12.75
C LYS A 338 -1.88 -22.44 -11.60
N GLU A 339 -3.03 -21.90 -11.94
CA GLU A 339 -3.99 -21.42 -10.94
C GLU A 339 -4.65 -22.59 -10.21
N ARG A 340 -4.90 -22.44 -8.90
CA ARG A 340 -5.59 -23.47 -8.10
C ARG A 340 -7.04 -23.66 -8.55
N LYS A 341 -7.54 -24.90 -8.43
CA LYS A 341 -8.96 -25.23 -8.54
C LYS A 341 -9.74 -24.61 -7.37
N LYS A 342 -10.98 -24.19 -7.60
CA LYS A 342 -11.88 -23.67 -6.55
C LYS A 342 -12.91 -24.74 -6.21
N PRO A 343 -13.33 -24.86 -4.93
CA PRO A 343 -14.46 -25.70 -4.58
C PRO A 343 -15.72 -25.21 -5.32
N GLY A 344 -16.61 -26.13 -5.71
CA GLY A 344 -17.80 -25.82 -6.50
C GLY A 344 -17.55 -25.52 -7.99
N GLN A 345 -16.34 -25.76 -8.50
CA GLN A 345 -15.99 -25.58 -9.92
C GLN A 345 -15.30 -26.82 -10.49
N GLU A 346 -15.44 -27.08 -11.78
CA GLU A 346 -14.81 -28.22 -12.45
C GLU A 346 -13.29 -28.02 -12.60
N GLY A 347 -12.87 -26.80 -12.95
CA GLY A 347 -11.47 -26.41 -13.08
C GLY A 347 -11.14 -25.09 -12.36
N PRO A 348 -9.95 -24.50 -12.61
CA PRO A 348 -9.59 -23.20 -12.04
C PRO A 348 -10.53 -22.07 -12.48
N ARG A 349 -11.08 -22.15 -13.69
CA ARG A 349 -12.02 -21.17 -14.26
C ARG A 349 -13.29 -21.83 -14.81
N ARG A 350 -13.18 -23.05 -15.35
CA ARG A 350 -14.30 -23.85 -15.87
C ARG A 350 -15.30 -24.18 -14.77
N LYS A 351 -16.56 -23.84 -15.00
CA LYS A 351 -17.69 -24.17 -14.12
C LYS A 351 -18.31 -25.49 -14.56
N PHE A 352 -19.02 -26.16 -13.65
CA PHE A 352 -19.87 -27.27 -14.04
C PHE A 352 -20.97 -26.79 -14.98
N THR A 353 -21.51 -27.70 -15.79
CA THR A 353 -22.66 -27.42 -16.65
C THR A 353 -23.82 -26.96 -15.78
N TRP A 354 -24.25 -25.71 -15.99
CA TRP A 354 -25.41 -25.17 -15.31
C TRP A 354 -26.68 -25.72 -15.95
N LYS A 355 -27.50 -26.43 -15.18
CA LYS A 355 -28.84 -26.86 -15.60
C LYS A 355 -29.86 -25.83 -15.16
N LYS A 356 -30.56 -25.24 -16.12
CA LYS A 356 -31.58 -24.21 -15.86
C LYS A 356 -32.90 -24.79 -15.32
N ARG A 357 -33.20 -26.06 -15.63
CA ARG A 357 -34.47 -26.74 -15.35
C ARG A 357 -34.21 -28.03 -14.60
#